data_AF-A0A9E1S1L8-F1
#
_entry.id   AF-A0A9E1S1L8-F1
#
_cell.length_a   1.000
_cell.length_b   1.000
_cell.length_c   1.000
_cell.angle_alpha   90.00
_cell.angle_beta   90.00
_cell.angle_gamma   90.00
#
_symmetry.space_group_name_H-M   'P 1'
#
loop_
_entity.id
_entity.type
_entity.pdbx_description
1 polymer ?
#
loop_
_entity_poly.entity_id
_entity_poly.type
_entity_poly.pdbx_seq_one_letter_code
_entity_poly.pdbx_strand_id
1 'polypeptide(L)'
;MTATGDTPLVCILSDSDGPRLAAAIQSAQSFDLTVLVGACANKPGGVAAVDIDWQDDFAAARNQLADIALEQYADHPYLLWLDSDEELISWPAHDWGAETAPWFSLQIEDTEALTPRPTTRLQRNNGSLRWHHAIHEMLYSVTPPQAPPAEPLGGALLRHHGYADDQTIAAKLRRNQAIVAAERRHGLDYLYLWVEEARFAEAFGKGATMAWTKVFNHPEAAPRHPGAIDLRVEAAESLCAFGNTAPALQLLAENPRILGLQLAVLGAEQRESGEVDAARLDFLSHCARAGPGDWRYSYPRALLGASREEILALVKEVADENDQSATSDKIKRSDGEQQMTGRFTQSDDFDAETLGNDLVLMNNKTREVLTLNPTARAVWDLLEGGLSRDEIGEAFGQAFPDIDSVILGKDINRTLDHLLASGLISRDGDAA
;
A
#
# COMPACT_ATOMS: atom_id res chain seq x y z
N MET A 1 23.49 -33.98 22.28
CA MET A 1 23.61 -32.53 22.43
C MET A 1 24.34 -32.04 21.20
N THR A 2 23.58 -31.72 20.15
CA THR A 2 24.08 -31.00 18.97
C THR A 2 24.57 -29.64 19.45
N ALA A 3 25.73 -29.20 18.95
CA ALA A 3 26.26 -27.88 19.29
C ALA A 3 25.22 -26.83 18.87
N THR A 4 24.89 -25.93 19.78
CA THR A 4 23.79 -24.96 19.68
C THR A 4 24.02 -23.85 18.65
N GLY A 5 25.11 -23.89 17.87
CA GLY A 5 25.52 -22.81 16.96
C GLY A 5 25.03 -22.93 15.51
N ASP A 6 24.61 -24.10 15.02
CA ASP A 6 24.32 -24.27 13.59
C ASP A 6 22.88 -23.88 13.18
N THR A 7 22.17 -23.09 13.98
CA THR A 7 20.79 -22.65 13.70
C THR A 7 20.67 -21.13 13.72
N PRO A 8 19.67 -20.53 13.05
CA PRO A 8 19.48 -19.09 13.11
C PRO A 8 19.12 -18.62 14.52
N LEU A 9 19.65 -17.45 14.90
CA LEU A 9 19.26 -16.72 16.10
C LEU A 9 17.98 -15.93 15.80
N VAL A 10 16.94 -16.10 16.60
CA VAL A 10 15.73 -15.30 16.49
C VAL A 10 15.92 -13.98 17.24
N CYS A 11 15.79 -12.87 16.52
CA CYS A 11 15.90 -11.52 17.04
C CYS A 11 14.51 -10.88 17.10
N ILE A 12 14.09 -10.47 18.30
CA ILE A 12 12.80 -9.79 18.53
C ILE A 12 13.05 -8.42 19.14
N LEU A 13 12.42 -7.38 18.58
CA LEU A 13 12.37 -6.07 19.20
C LEU A 13 11.07 -5.94 19.99
N SER A 14 11.14 -5.46 21.23
CA SER A 14 9.94 -5.25 22.03
C SER A 14 10.02 -4.00 22.90
N ASP A 15 8.90 -3.30 23.01
CA ASP A 15 8.72 -2.16 23.91
C ASP A 15 8.21 -2.59 25.30
N SER A 16 7.72 -3.83 25.43
CA SER A 16 7.04 -4.33 26.62
C SER A 16 7.14 -5.86 26.76
N ASP A 17 6.85 -6.37 27.96
CA ASP A 17 6.83 -7.80 28.30
C ASP A 17 5.41 -8.41 28.16
N GLY A 18 4.71 -8.06 27.09
CA GLY A 18 3.32 -8.45 26.86
C GLY A 18 3.10 -9.91 26.41
N PRO A 19 1.83 -10.38 26.40
CA PRO A 19 1.48 -11.74 25.98
C PRO A 19 1.84 -12.05 24.52
N ARG A 20 1.88 -11.03 23.66
CA ARG A 20 2.31 -11.18 22.25
C ARG A 20 3.79 -11.53 22.16
N LEU A 21 4.66 -10.81 22.87
CA LEU A 21 6.08 -11.15 22.95
C LEU A 21 6.29 -12.57 23.49
N ALA A 22 5.55 -12.96 24.54
CA ALA A 22 5.65 -14.31 25.09
C ALA A 22 5.28 -15.38 24.05
N ALA A 23 4.22 -15.16 23.27
CA ALA A 23 3.81 -16.07 22.20
C ALA A 23 4.86 -16.13 21.07
N ALA A 24 5.40 -14.98 20.64
CA ALA A 24 6.48 -14.91 19.65
C ALA A 24 7.71 -15.73 20.09
N ILE A 25 8.18 -15.51 21.33
CA ILE A 25 9.28 -16.27 21.95
C ILE A 25 8.96 -17.77 21.96
N GLN A 26 7.79 -18.16 22.48
CA GLN A 26 7.40 -19.55 22.62
C GLN A 26 7.32 -20.26 21.26
N SER A 27 6.80 -19.58 20.24
CA SER A 27 6.68 -20.11 18.89
C SER A 27 8.06 -20.46 18.31
N ALA A 28 9.06 -19.58 18.46
CA ALA A 28 10.43 -19.83 18.04
C ALA A 28 11.09 -20.98 18.82
N GLN A 29 10.94 -21.00 20.15
CA GLN A 29 11.51 -22.05 21.00
C GLN A 29 10.91 -23.43 20.73
N SER A 30 9.67 -23.50 20.22
CA SER A 30 9.04 -24.77 19.83
C SER A 30 9.74 -25.48 18.67
N PHE A 31 10.57 -24.75 17.91
CA PHE A 31 11.44 -25.25 16.84
C PHE A 31 12.92 -25.33 17.27
N ASP A 32 13.20 -25.35 18.58
CA ASP A 32 14.55 -25.39 19.15
C ASP A 32 15.45 -24.21 18.73
N LEU A 33 14.86 -23.06 18.37
CA LEU A 33 15.62 -21.86 18.00
C LEU A 33 15.99 -21.03 19.24
N THR A 34 17.21 -20.52 19.25
CA THR A 34 17.68 -19.58 20.27
C THR A 34 17.07 -18.20 20.03
N VAL A 35 16.63 -17.53 21.09
CA VAL A 35 15.97 -16.22 21.02
C VAL A 35 16.78 -15.16 21.77
N LEU A 36 16.98 -14.01 21.12
CA LEU A 36 17.54 -12.79 21.68
C LEU A 36 16.53 -11.66 21.53
N VAL A 37 16.20 -11.01 22.66
CA VAL A 37 15.25 -9.89 22.69
C VAL A 37 15.99 -8.58 22.92
N GLY A 38 15.81 -7.62 22.01
CA GLY A 38 16.14 -6.21 22.26
C GLY A 38 14.97 -5.51 22.94
N ALA A 39 15.13 -5.11 24.19
CA ALA A 39 14.07 -4.48 24.99
C ALA A 39 14.43 -3.03 25.35
N CYS A 40 13.45 -2.12 25.28
CA CYS A 40 13.65 -0.73 25.71
C CYS A 40 13.17 -0.42 27.15
N ALA A 41 12.32 -1.28 27.74
CA ALA A 41 11.76 -1.07 29.07
C ALA A 41 11.84 -2.32 29.96
N ASN A 42 11.09 -3.38 29.60
CA ASN A 42 10.98 -4.59 30.41
C ASN A 42 11.63 -5.78 29.71
N LYS A 43 12.63 -6.40 30.35
CA LYS A 43 13.27 -7.61 29.83
C LYS A 43 12.40 -8.84 30.15
N PRO A 44 12.02 -9.66 29.15
CA PRO A 44 11.29 -10.88 29.40
C PRO A 44 12.13 -11.87 30.23
N GLY A 45 11.48 -12.59 31.15
CA GLY A 45 12.14 -13.65 31.92
C GLY A 45 12.36 -14.92 31.10
N GLY A 46 13.44 -15.64 31.36
CA GLY A 46 13.69 -16.98 30.78
C GLY A 46 14.30 -16.98 29.37
N VAL A 47 14.58 -15.81 28.78
CA VAL A 47 15.31 -15.67 27.50
C VAL A 47 16.42 -14.64 27.61
N ALA A 48 17.37 -14.69 26.67
CA ALA A 48 18.40 -13.66 26.58
C ALA A 48 17.77 -12.33 26.15
N ALA A 49 18.07 -11.26 26.88
CA ALA A 49 17.56 -9.93 26.59
C ALA A 49 18.63 -8.86 26.82
N VAL A 50 18.68 -7.87 25.93
CA VAL A 50 19.62 -6.76 25.95
C VAL A 50 18.89 -5.44 25.84
N ASP A 51 19.48 -4.39 26.38
CA ASP A 51 18.91 -3.04 26.29
C ASP A 51 19.20 -2.47 24.89
N ILE A 52 18.17 -1.91 24.26
CA ILE A 52 18.27 -1.17 23.00
C ILE A 52 17.79 0.26 23.19
N ASP A 53 18.40 1.21 22.48
CA ASP A 53 18.03 2.62 22.52
C ASP A 53 16.98 2.90 21.44
N TRP A 54 15.71 2.71 21.78
CA TRP A 54 14.61 2.93 20.86
C TRP A 54 14.28 4.42 20.72
N GLN A 55 14.45 4.97 19.52
CA GLN A 55 14.18 6.38 19.22
C GLN A 55 13.21 6.55 18.04
N ASP A 56 12.20 5.69 17.94
CA ASP A 56 11.24 5.65 16.82
C ASP A 56 11.90 5.47 15.44
N ASP A 57 13.10 4.89 15.42
CA ASP A 57 13.81 4.41 14.24
C ASP A 57 13.98 2.90 14.38
N PHE A 58 13.10 2.17 13.70
CA PHE A 58 13.08 0.72 13.80
C PHE A 58 14.36 0.10 13.23
N ALA A 59 14.89 0.65 12.14
CA ALA A 59 16.11 0.16 11.50
C ALA A 59 17.34 0.36 12.40
N ALA A 60 17.46 1.50 13.08
CA ALA A 60 18.53 1.74 14.04
C ALA A 60 18.51 0.69 15.17
N ALA A 61 17.32 0.41 15.72
CA ALA A 61 17.15 -0.59 16.76
C ALA A 61 17.47 -2.02 16.29
N ARG A 62 17.05 -2.42 15.09
CA ARG A 62 17.46 -3.71 14.50
C ARG A 62 18.96 -3.78 14.29
N ASN A 63 19.57 -2.72 13.76
CA ASN A 63 21.01 -2.71 13.54
C ASN A 63 21.80 -2.81 14.86
N GLN A 64 21.35 -2.13 15.93
CA GLN A 64 21.93 -2.26 17.27
C GLN A 64 21.83 -3.70 17.79
N LEU A 65 20.66 -4.34 17.66
CA LEU A 65 20.48 -5.73 18.07
C LEU A 65 21.32 -6.70 17.22
N ALA A 66 21.47 -6.42 15.92
CA ALA A 66 22.30 -7.20 15.01
C ALA A 66 23.79 -7.11 15.39
N ASP A 67 24.28 -5.94 15.81
CA ASP A 67 25.66 -5.78 16.27
C ASP A 67 25.93 -6.58 17.54
N ILE A 68 24.99 -6.54 18.48
CA ILE A 68 25.07 -7.35 19.71
C ILE A 68 25.05 -8.85 19.37
N ALA A 69 24.17 -9.27 18.45
CA ALA A 69 24.08 -10.64 17.99
C ALA A 69 25.38 -11.10 17.30
N LEU A 70 25.98 -10.25 16.47
CA LEU A 70 27.24 -10.55 15.81
C LEU A 70 28.39 -10.73 16.82
N GLU A 71 28.42 -9.94 17.88
CA GLU A 71 29.46 -10.03 18.92
C GLU A 71 29.27 -11.24 19.84
N GLN A 72 28.04 -11.49 20.31
CA GLN A 72 27.75 -12.45 21.38
C GLN A 72 27.29 -13.83 20.87
N TYR A 73 26.81 -13.91 19.63
CA TYR A 73 26.18 -15.08 19.02
C TYR A 73 26.77 -15.34 17.62
N ALA A 74 28.09 -15.14 17.47
CA ALA A 74 28.81 -15.29 16.20
C ALA A 74 28.77 -16.71 15.62
N ASP A 75 28.43 -17.71 16.45
CA ASP A 75 28.25 -19.10 16.02
C ASP A 75 26.94 -19.28 15.25
N HIS A 76 25.91 -18.47 15.50
CA HIS A 76 24.65 -18.49 14.75
C HIS A 76 24.81 -17.83 13.36
N PRO A 77 24.68 -18.58 12.25
CA PRO A 77 25.01 -18.08 10.91
C PRO A 77 24.01 -17.06 10.36
N TYR A 78 22.79 -17.02 10.91
CA TYR A 78 21.69 -16.17 10.44
C TYR A 78 20.95 -15.54 11.62
N LEU A 79 20.34 -14.38 11.35
CA LEU A 79 19.40 -13.69 12.24
C LEU A 79 18.00 -13.76 11.62
N LEU A 80 17.07 -14.44 12.29
CA LEU A 80 15.64 -14.47 11.97
C LEU A 80 14.95 -13.35 12.74
N TRP A 81 14.41 -12.37 12.03
CA TRP A 81 13.68 -11.27 12.63
C TRP A 81 12.21 -11.62 12.80
N LEU A 82 11.69 -11.44 14.01
CA LEU A 82 10.26 -11.46 14.29
C LEU A 82 9.86 -10.14 14.94
N ASP A 83 8.70 -9.63 14.57
CA ASP A 83 8.04 -8.58 15.33
C ASP A 83 7.40 -9.19 16.60
N SER A 84 7.18 -8.37 17.64
CA SER A 84 6.68 -8.89 18.93
C SER A 84 5.26 -9.44 18.86
N ASP A 85 4.54 -9.21 17.76
CA ASP A 85 3.19 -9.69 17.46
C ASP A 85 3.17 -10.74 16.33
N GLU A 86 4.32 -11.34 16.03
CA GLU A 86 4.45 -12.44 15.07
C GLU A 86 4.71 -13.79 15.76
N GLU A 87 4.13 -14.86 15.21
CA GLU A 87 4.39 -16.24 15.62
C GLU A 87 4.99 -17.05 14.47
N LEU A 88 5.99 -17.86 14.77
CA LEU A 88 6.54 -18.84 13.84
C LEU A 88 5.62 -20.07 13.81
N ILE A 89 4.98 -20.33 12.67
CA ILE A 89 4.01 -21.42 12.51
C ILE A 89 4.66 -22.68 11.95
N SER A 90 5.63 -22.52 11.05
CA SER A 90 6.40 -23.62 10.50
C SER A 90 7.83 -23.22 10.25
N TRP A 91 8.75 -24.17 10.41
CA TRP A 91 10.17 -23.99 10.17
C TRP A 91 10.77 -25.22 9.49
N PRO A 92 11.55 -25.06 8.41
CA PRO A 92 12.11 -26.19 7.69
C PRO A 92 13.33 -26.77 8.41
N ALA A 93 13.56 -28.07 8.24
CA ALA A 93 14.88 -28.64 8.47
C ALA A 93 15.81 -28.19 7.35
N HIS A 94 16.80 -27.35 7.68
CA HIS A 94 17.72 -26.73 6.72
C HIS A 94 19.16 -26.83 7.23
N ASP A 95 20.11 -27.06 6.33
CA ASP A 95 21.54 -27.08 6.66
C ASP A 95 22.11 -25.66 6.60
N TRP A 96 21.95 -24.91 7.69
CA TRP A 96 22.37 -23.51 7.78
C TRP A 96 23.88 -23.31 7.71
N GLY A 97 24.68 -24.33 8.03
CA GLY A 97 26.14 -24.28 7.95
C GLY A 97 26.65 -24.34 6.51
N ALA A 98 25.93 -25.03 5.62
CA ALA A 98 26.25 -25.10 4.20
C ALA A 98 25.61 -23.96 3.38
N GLU A 99 24.63 -23.26 3.94
CA GLU A 99 23.93 -22.19 3.26
C GLU A 99 24.86 -21.01 2.93
N THR A 100 24.65 -20.37 1.78
CA THR A 100 25.46 -19.24 1.26
C THR A 100 24.64 -18.01 0.92
N ALA A 101 23.32 -18.12 0.76
CA ALA A 101 22.47 -16.98 0.42
C ALA A 101 22.60 -15.87 1.49
N PRO A 102 22.68 -14.59 1.09
CA PRO A 102 22.86 -13.50 2.05
C PRO A 102 21.62 -13.31 2.93
N TRP A 103 20.43 -13.60 2.40
CA TRP A 103 19.15 -13.39 3.07
C TRP A 103 18.04 -14.24 2.44
N PHE A 104 16.93 -14.39 3.17
CA PHE A 104 15.75 -15.09 2.70
C PHE A 104 14.46 -14.32 2.96
N SER A 105 13.51 -14.52 2.06
CA SER A 105 12.11 -14.20 2.27
C SER A 105 11.35 -15.40 2.83
N LEU A 106 10.55 -15.18 3.85
CA LEU A 106 9.65 -16.16 4.45
C LEU A 106 8.22 -15.82 4.06
N GLN A 107 7.32 -16.80 4.09
CA GLN A 107 5.89 -16.53 3.92
C GLN A 107 5.35 -15.92 5.22
N ILE A 108 4.57 -14.84 5.11
CA ILE A 108 3.85 -14.22 6.21
C ILE A 108 2.36 -14.16 5.91
N GLU A 109 1.56 -14.67 6.85
CA GLU A 109 0.11 -14.48 6.91
C GLU A 109 -0.17 -13.20 7.70
N ASP A 110 -0.43 -12.08 7.00
CA ASP A 110 -0.69 -10.79 7.66
C ASP A 110 -2.01 -10.80 8.46
N THR A 111 -3.00 -11.53 7.95
CA THR A 111 -4.30 -11.76 8.59
C THR A 111 -4.80 -13.16 8.23
N GLU A 112 -5.67 -13.74 9.07
CA GLU A 112 -6.27 -15.05 8.78
C GLU A 112 -7.12 -15.05 7.50
N ALA A 113 -7.58 -13.89 7.05
CA ALA A 113 -8.40 -13.72 5.85
C ALA A 113 -7.58 -13.70 4.55
N LEU A 114 -6.26 -13.52 4.62
CA LEU A 114 -5.39 -13.37 3.45
C LEU A 114 -4.47 -14.58 3.25
N THR A 115 -4.15 -14.88 2.00
CA THR A 115 -3.08 -15.84 1.70
C THR A 115 -1.72 -15.28 2.11
N PRO A 116 -0.76 -16.14 2.50
CA PRO A 116 0.57 -15.66 2.82
C PRO A 116 1.25 -15.00 1.61
N ARG A 117 2.16 -14.07 1.90
CA ARG A 117 3.04 -13.43 0.92
C ARG A 117 4.50 -13.50 1.39
N PRO A 118 5.50 -13.37 0.52
CA PRO A 118 6.89 -13.26 0.95
C PRO A 118 7.17 -11.94 1.69
N THR A 119 8.02 -12.03 2.71
CA THR A 119 8.65 -10.89 3.40
C THR A 119 10.09 -11.23 3.79
N THR A 120 11.01 -10.27 3.67
CA THR A 120 12.42 -10.47 4.02
C THR A 120 12.55 -10.50 5.54
N ARG A 121 12.86 -11.68 6.11
CA ARG A 121 12.91 -11.87 7.57
C ARG A 121 14.18 -12.56 8.05
N LEU A 122 14.98 -13.14 7.15
CA LEU A 122 16.18 -13.86 7.54
C LEU A 122 17.41 -13.25 6.87
N GLN A 123 18.43 -12.89 7.64
CA GLN A 123 19.66 -12.29 7.13
C GLN A 123 20.90 -13.01 7.65
N ARG A 124 22.00 -12.99 6.90
CA ARG A 124 23.27 -13.55 7.37
C ARG A 124 23.83 -12.73 8.54
N ASN A 125 24.30 -13.42 9.58
CA ASN A 125 24.92 -12.81 10.76
C ASN A 125 26.41 -12.54 10.53
N ASN A 126 26.73 -11.57 9.67
CA ASN A 126 28.12 -11.22 9.37
C ASN A 126 28.34 -9.72 9.10
N GLY A 127 27.34 -8.88 9.39
CA GLY A 127 27.37 -7.44 9.15
C GLY A 127 27.33 -7.00 7.68
N SER A 128 27.19 -7.93 6.72
CA SER A 128 27.11 -7.59 5.28
C SER A 128 25.78 -6.96 4.87
N LEU A 129 24.77 -7.00 5.75
CA LEU A 129 23.43 -6.50 5.54
C LEU A 129 23.02 -5.58 6.70
N ARG A 130 22.32 -4.49 6.38
CA ARG A 130 21.85 -3.49 7.35
C ARG A 130 20.43 -3.06 7.03
N TRP A 131 19.65 -2.81 8.08
CA TRP A 131 18.32 -2.24 7.96
C TRP A 131 18.44 -0.73 7.70
N HIS A 132 17.57 -0.21 6.87
CA HIS A 132 17.44 1.21 6.57
C HIS A 132 15.99 1.64 6.72
N HIS A 133 15.82 2.95 6.92
CA HIS A 133 14.55 3.66 7.08
C HIS A 133 13.91 3.47 8.45
N ALA A 134 13.47 4.58 9.04
CA ALA A 134 12.89 4.57 10.38
C ALA A 134 11.58 3.76 10.47
N ILE A 135 10.84 3.63 9.37
CA ILE A 135 9.60 2.84 9.25
C ILE A 135 9.60 2.04 7.96
N HIS A 136 8.89 0.90 7.93
CA HIS A 136 8.89 -0.07 6.82
C HIS A 136 10.31 -0.39 6.38
N GLU A 137 11.07 -0.83 7.37
CA GLU A 137 12.51 -1.02 7.24
C GLU A 137 12.83 -1.95 6.07
N MET A 138 13.83 -1.55 5.29
CA MET A 138 14.32 -2.35 4.17
C MET A 138 15.74 -2.80 4.46
N LEU A 139 16.02 -4.05 4.14
CA LEU A 139 17.36 -4.62 4.30
C LEU A 139 18.19 -4.30 3.04
N TYR A 140 19.40 -3.78 3.23
CA TYR A 140 20.34 -3.44 2.17
C TYR A 140 21.69 -4.14 2.39
N SER A 141 22.41 -4.41 1.30
CA SER A 141 23.79 -4.86 1.40
C SER A 141 24.75 -3.70 1.55
N VAL A 142 25.71 -3.86 2.46
CA VAL A 142 26.80 -2.91 2.67
C VAL A 142 27.78 -2.95 1.49
N THR A 143 27.99 -4.12 0.88
CA THR A 143 28.88 -4.30 -0.27
C THR A 143 28.53 -5.61 -1.02
N PRO A 144 28.14 -5.57 -2.32
CA PRO A 144 27.92 -4.39 -3.15
C PRO A 144 26.64 -3.63 -2.75
N PRO A 145 26.48 -2.33 -3.13
CA PRO A 145 25.31 -1.52 -2.76
C PRO A 145 23.97 -2.09 -3.23
N GLN A 146 23.99 -3.00 -4.20
CA GLN A 146 22.81 -3.70 -4.69
C GLN A 146 22.94 -5.18 -4.35
N ALA A 147 22.19 -5.61 -3.34
CA ALA A 147 22.07 -7.00 -2.98
C ALA A 147 21.29 -7.79 -4.05
N PRO A 148 21.56 -9.09 -4.22
CA PRO A 148 20.66 -9.96 -4.97
C PRO A 148 19.28 -10.00 -4.31
N PRO A 149 18.20 -10.33 -5.04
CA PRO A 149 16.89 -10.54 -4.42
C PRO A 149 16.95 -11.58 -3.31
N ALA A 150 16.06 -11.45 -2.32
CA ALA A 150 15.94 -12.46 -1.27
C ALA A 150 15.48 -13.80 -1.84
N GLU A 151 16.12 -14.88 -1.40
CA GLU A 151 15.73 -16.22 -1.83
C GLU A 151 14.51 -16.69 -1.01
N PRO A 152 13.51 -17.35 -1.64
CA PRO A 152 12.38 -17.87 -0.89
C PRO A 152 12.82 -19.08 -0.02
N LEU A 153 12.60 -18.99 1.29
CA LEU A 153 12.79 -20.11 2.20
C LEU A 153 11.51 -20.97 2.25
N GLY A 154 11.50 -22.07 1.50
CA GLY A 154 10.39 -23.01 1.50
C GLY A 154 10.16 -23.66 2.86
N GLY A 155 8.90 -23.81 3.28
CA GLY A 155 8.52 -24.47 4.54
C GLY A 155 8.57 -23.58 5.78
N ALA A 156 8.95 -22.31 5.65
CA ALA A 156 8.85 -21.32 6.72
C ALA A 156 7.59 -20.46 6.58
N LEU A 157 6.81 -20.34 7.66
CA LEU A 157 5.58 -19.55 7.72
C LEU A 157 5.52 -18.77 9.02
N LEU A 158 5.29 -17.46 8.90
CA LEU A 158 4.96 -16.56 9.99
C LEU A 158 3.48 -16.24 9.97
N ARG A 159 2.92 -16.03 11.16
CA ARG A 159 1.60 -15.43 11.37
C ARG A 159 1.79 -14.10 12.05
N HIS A 160 1.29 -13.03 11.44
CA HIS A 160 1.22 -11.72 12.07
C HIS A 160 -0.17 -11.55 12.67
N HIS A 161 -0.22 -11.13 13.94
CA HIS A 161 -1.50 -10.92 14.60
C HIS A 161 -2.05 -9.51 14.45
N GLY A 162 -1.20 -8.56 14.06
CA GLY A 162 -1.56 -7.18 13.79
C GLY A 162 -2.38 -6.49 14.89
N TYR A 163 -2.96 -5.36 14.50
CA TYR A 163 -3.84 -4.58 15.34
C TYR A 163 -5.28 -4.87 14.93
N ALA A 164 -6.06 -5.47 15.84
CA ALA A 164 -7.44 -5.85 15.56
C ALA A 164 -8.46 -4.75 15.88
N ASP A 165 -8.08 -3.74 16.64
CA ASP A 165 -8.97 -2.67 17.07
C ASP A 165 -8.64 -1.32 16.42
N ASP A 166 -9.68 -0.60 16.01
CA ASP A 166 -9.59 0.69 15.33
C ASP A 166 -8.80 1.73 16.13
N GLN A 167 -8.86 1.67 17.47
CA GLN A 167 -8.15 2.62 18.33
C GLN A 167 -6.64 2.40 18.26
N THR A 168 -6.18 1.15 18.29
CA THR A 168 -4.76 0.81 18.17
C THR A 168 -4.26 1.06 16.75
N ILE A 169 -5.05 0.74 15.71
CA ILE A 169 -4.74 1.12 14.33
C ILE A 169 -4.56 2.65 14.22
N ALA A 170 -5.50 3.41 14.77
CA ALA A 170 -5.44 4.86 14.74
C ALA A 170 -4.22 5.41 15.52
N ALA A 171 -3.86 4.81 16.65
CA ALA A 171 -2.68 5.18 17.42
C ALA A 171 -1.39 4.89 16.63
N LYS A 172 -1.30 3.72 15.98
CA LYS A 172 -0.19 3.33 15.12
C LYS A 172 -0.01 4.33 13.97
N LEU A 173 -1.08 4.66 13.26
CA LEU A 173 -1.04 5.61 12.14
C LEU A 173 -0.57 7.00 12.59
N ARG A 174 -1.03 7.50 13.76
CA ARG A 174 -0.54 8.78 14.31
C ARG A 174 0.94 8.74 14.68
N ARG A 175 1.42 7.65 15.29
CA ARG A 175 2.85 7.46 15.59
C ARG A 175 3.67 7.47 14.29
N ASN A 176 3.25 6.68 13.30
CA ASN A 176 3.94 6.60 12.02
C ASN A 176 3.97 7.96 11.30
N GLN A 177 2.87 8.72 11.33
CA GLN A 177 2.85 10.09 10.79
C GLN A 177 3.84 11.04 11.46
N ALA A 178 4.05 10.90 12.78
CA ALA A 178 5.07 11.68 13.49
C ALA A 178 6.50 11.33 13.03
N ILE A 179 6.76 10.04 12.76
CA ILE A 179 8.03 9.57 12.21
C ILE A 179 8.23 10.10 10.79
N VAL A 180 7.21 10.01 9.92
CA VAL A 180 7.25 10.57 8.57
C VAL A 180 7.61 12.07 8.60
N ALA A 181 6.96 12.83 9.48
CA ALA A 181 7.24 14.26 9.63
C ALA A 181 8.67 14.53 10.12
N ALA A 182 9.25 13.64 10.93
CA ALA A 182 10.65 13.75 11.35
C ALA A 182 11.61 13.45 10.19
N GLU A 183 11.41 12.35 9.48
CA GLU A 183 12.22 11.94 8.32
C GLU A 183 12.23 13.01 7.22
N ARG A 184 11.06 13.61 6.91
CA ARG A 184 10.97 14.72 5.94
C ARG A 184 11.72 15.97 6.39
N ARG A 185 11.78 16.28 7.69
CA ARG A 185 12.63 17.39 8.21
C ARG A 185 14.11 17.11 8.03
N HIS A 186 14.51 15.85 7.94
CA HIS A 186 15.87 15.42 7.60
C HIS A 186 16.12 15.38 6.08
N GLY A 187 15.13 15.72 5.25
CA GLY A 187 15.25 15.74 3.79
C GLY A 187 15.17 14.36 3.16
N LEU A 188 14.66 13.36 3.88
CA LEU A 188 14.44 12.00 3.35
C LEU A 188 13.10 11.93 2.62
N ASP A 189 13.08 11.17 1.52
CA ASP A 189 11.93 11.01 0.63
C ASP A 189 11.95 9.65 -0.05
N TYR A 190 11.70 8.59 0.71
CA TYR A 190 11.59 7.22 0.21
C TYR A 190 10.13 6.77 0.14
N LEU A 191 9.82 5.77 -0.68
CA LEU A 191 8.46 5.33 -1.01
C LEU A 191 7.56 5.16 0.21
N TYR A 192 8.05 4.51 1.26
CA TYR A 192 7.22 4.16 2.41
C TYR A 192 6.81 5.36 3.27
N LEU A 193 7.48 6.51 3.15
CA LEU A 193 6.95 7.76 3.73
C LEU A 193 5.63 8.16 3.06
N TRP A 194 5.56 8.04 1.74
CA TRP A 194 4.35 8.32 0.96
C TRP A 194 3.24 7.30 1.25
N VAL A 195 3.59 6.01 1.39
CA VAL A 195 2.62 4.96 1.74
C VAL A 195 1.95 5.27 3.08
N GLU A 196 2.72 5.70 4.08
CA GLU A 196 2.17 6.02 5.39
C GLU A 196 1.34 7.30 5.38
N GLU A 197 1.73 8.32 4.60
CA GLU A 197 0.89 9.50 4.38
C GLU A 197 -0.43 9.13 3.70
N ALA A 198 -0.42 8.21 2.74
CA ALA A 198 -1.61 7.75 2.05
C ALA A 198 -2.54 6.96 2.97
N ARG A 199 -2.02 6.00 3.75
CA ARG A 199 -2.78 5.27 4.77
C ARG A 199 -3.33 6.21 5.85
N PHE A 200 -2.57 7.22 6.26
CA PHE A 200 -3.03 8.22 7.21
C PHE A 200 -4.17 9.07 6.61
N ALA A 201 -4.03 9.51 5.36
CA ALA A 201 -5.07 10.27 4.66
C ALA A 201 -6.35 9.44 4.47
N GLU A 202 -6.23 8.15 4.16
CA GLU A 202 -7.35 7.23 4.06
C GLU A 202 -8.09 7.04 5.40
N ALA A 203 -7.35 6.89 6.49
CA ALA A 203 -7.96 6.65 7.81
C ALA A 203 -8.59 7.92 8.44
N PHE A 204 -8.05 9.11 8.16
CA PHE A 204 -8.39 10.33 8.91
C PHE A 204 -8.83 11.53 8.07
N GLY A 205 -8.74 11.47 6.75
CA GLY A 205 -8.71 12.68 5.94
C GLY A 205 -9.44 12.60 4.62
N LYS A 206 -9.54 13.79 4.02
CA LYS A 206 -9.79 13.99 2.60
C LYS A 206 -8.45 14.04 1.87
N GLY A 207 -8.39 13.58 0.63
CA GLY A 207 -7.13 13.57 -0.15
C GLY A 207 -6.50 12.19 -0.35
N ALA A 208 -7.10 11.11 0.14
CA ALA A 208 -6.55 9.76 0.03
C ALA A 208 -6.24 9.34 -1.42
N THR A 209 -7.14 9.64 -2.37
CA THR A 209 -6.93 9.37 -3.80
C THR A 209 -5.66 10.04 -4.34
N MET A 210 -5.42 11.32 -3.98
CA MET A 210 -4.21 12.04 -4.38
C MET A 210 -2.96 11.43 -3.75
N ALA A 211 -3.02 11.11 -2.45
CA ALA A 211 -1.89 10.51 -1.75
C ALA A 211 -1.51 9.14 -2.36
N TRP A 212 -2.49 8.26 -2.62
CA TRP A 212 -2.26 6.99 -3.29
C TRP A 212 -1.76 7.14 -4.73
N THR A 213 -2.20 8.18 -5.45
CA THR A 213 -1.66 8.51 -6.78
C THR A 213 -0.17 8.84 -6.70
N LYS A 214 0.26 9.63 -5.71
CA LYS A 214 1.67 9.95 -5.48
C LYS A 214 2.48 8.69 -5.13
N VAL A 215 1.93 7.77 -4.35
CA VAL A 215 2.56 6.46 -4.07
C VAL A 215 2.75 5.67 -5.37
N PHE A 216 1.71 5.56 -6.21
CA PHE A 216 1.77 4.81 -7.47
C PHE A 216 2.84 5.39 -8.43
N ASN A 217 2.95 6.71 -8.49
CA ASN A 217 3.90 7.43 -9.35
C ASN A 217 5.32 7.52 -8.78
N HIS A 218 5.54 7.15 -7.52
CA HIS A 218 6.83 7.31 -6.87
C HIS A 218 7.93 6.50 -7.60
N PRO A 219 9.13 7.05 -7.87
CA PRO A 219 10.16 6.39 -8.65
C PRO A 219 10.61 5.02 -8.11
N GLU A 220 10.56 4.85 -6.78
CA GLU A 220 10.93 3.60 -6.11
C GLU A 220 9.81 2.54 -6.08
N ALA A 221 8.59 2.86 -6.52
CA ALA A 221 7.46 1.93 -6.48
C ALA A 221 7.57 0.84 -7.57
N ALA A 222 8.21 1.16 -8.69
CA ALA A 222 8.40 0.22 -9.78
C ALA A 222 9.32 -0.95 -9.39
N PRO A 223 9.09 -2.16 -9.92
CA PRO A 223 9.95 -3.31 -9.67
C PRO A 223 11.43 -3.02 -10.01
N ARG A 224 12.33 -3.26 -9.05
CA ARG A 224 13.78 -3.03 -9.23
C ARG A 224 14.42 -3.95 -10.27
N HIS A 225 13.81 -5.10 -10.53
CA HIS A 225 14.23 -6.07 -11.55
C HIS A 225 13.02 -6.91 -12.00
N PRO A 226 13.11 -7.58 -13.17
CA PRO A 226 12.08 -8.52 -13.61
C PRO A 226 11.80 -9.58 -12.54
N GLY A 227 10.52 -9.85 -12.28
CA GLY A 227 10.10 -10.80 -11.25
C GLY A 227 10.16 -10.29 -9.81
N ALA A 228 10.61 -9.06 -9.55
CA ALA A 228 10.44 -8.44 -8.23
C ALA A 228 8.95 -8.15 -7.93
N ILE A 229 8.64 -7.99 -6.64
CA ILE A 229 7.34 -7.47 -6.19
C ILE A 229 7.17 -6.06 -6.76
N ASP A 230 6.00 -5.77 -7.31
CA ASP A 230 5.59 -4.43 -7.70
C ASP A 230 4.94 -3.75 -6.51
N LEU A 231 5.61 -2.72 -5.97
CA LEU A 231 5.12 -2.02 -4.78
C LEU A 231 3.95 -1.09 -5.09
N ARG A 232 3.62 -0.89 -6.37
CA ARG A 232 2.44 -0.14 -6.81
C ARG A 232 1.13 -0.89 -6.58
N VAL A 233 1.16 -2.19 -6.29
CA VAL A 233 -0.06 -3.02 -6.14
C VAL A 233 -0.97 -2.50 -5.04
N GLU A 234 -0.43 -2.14 -3.88
CA GLU A 234 -1.22 -1.59 -2.77
C GLU A 234 -1.91 -0.28 -3.20
N ALA A 235 -1.16 0.65 -3.80
CA ALA A 235 -1.72 1.90 -4.30
C ALA A 235 -2.80 1.68 -5.36
N ALA A 236 -2.61 0.75 -6.28
CA ALA A 236 -3.58 0.42 -7.32
C ALA A 236 -4.86 -0.20 -6.75
N GLU A 237 -4.75 -1.03 -5.72
CA GLU A 237 -5.89 -1.59 -4.98
C GLU A 237 -6.68 -0.50 -4.26
N SER A 238 -6.00 0.38 -3.51
CA SER A 238 -6.64 1.51 -2.84
C SER A 238 -7.28 2.47 -3.84
N LEU A 239 -6.66 2.75 -4.98
CA LEU A 239 -7.25 3.61 -6.02
C LEU A 239 -8.53 3.01 -6.62
N CYS A 240 -8.67 1.69 -6.70
CA CYS A 240 -9.93 1.04 -7.09
C CYS A 240 -11.04 1.30 -6.08
N ALA A 241 -10.75 1.37 -4.78
CA ALA A 241 -11.73 1.76 -3.76
C ALA A 241 -12.28 3.17 -4.00
N PHE A 242 -11.46 4.07 -4.56
CA PHE A 242 -11.83 5.43 -4.95
C PHE A 242 -12.36 5.57 -6.39
N GLY A 243 -12.67 4.46 -7.06
CA GLY A 243 -13.25 4.46 -8.41
C GLY A 243 -12.26 4.73 -9.55
N ASN A 244 -10.95 4.60 -9.29
CA ASN A 244 -9.94 4.66 -10.35
C ASN A 244 -9.31 3.29 -10.57
N THR A 245 -9.80 2.57 -11.58
CA THR A 245 -9.32 1.22 -11.94
C THR A 245 -8.13 1.23 -12.90
N ALA A 246 -7.80 2.36 -13.54
CA ALA A 246 -6.77 2.41 -14.57
C ALA A 246 -5.38 1.95 -14.06
N PRO A 247 -4.91 2.31 -12.85
CA PRO A 247 -3.65 1.81 -12.30
C PRO A 247 -3.63 0.29 -12.15
N ALA A 248 -4.72 -0.30 -11.64
CA ALA A 248 -4.83 -1.75 -11.48
C ALA A 248 -4.84 -2.45 -12.85
N LEU A 249 -5.57 -1.91 -13.83
CA LEU A 249 -5.60 -2.44 -15.19
C LEU A 249 -4.21 -2.37 -15.87
N GLN A 250 -3.43 -1.32 -15.62
CA GLN A 250 -2.05 -1.22 -16.09
C GLN A 250 -1.19 -2.37 -15.53
N LEU A 251 -1.21 -2.59 -14.22
CA LEU A 251 -0.43 -3.66 -13.59
C LEU A 251 -0.92 -5.06 -14.05
N LEU A 252 -2.23 -5.24 -14.20
CA LEU A 252 -2.82 -6.50 -14.65
C LEU A 252 -2.51 -6.82 -16.12
N ALA A 253 -2.22 -5.82 -16.95
CA ALA A 253 -1.76 -6.04 -18.33
C ALA A 253 -0.36 -6.71 -18.35
N GLU A 254 0.50 -6.39 -17.38
CA GLU A 254 1.82 -7.01 -17.20
C GLU A 254 1.72 -8.34 -16.46
N ASN A 255 0.85 -8.42 -15.45
CA ASN A 255 0.66 -9.60 -14.62
C ASN A 255 -0.81 -9.84 -14.25
N PRO A 256 -1.55 -10.62 -15.04
CA PRO A 256 -2.98 -10.87 -14.77
C PRO A 256 -3.22 -11.74 -13.53
N ARG A 257 -2.19 -12.34 -12.92
CA ARG A 257 -2.31 -13.27 -11.79
C ARG A 257 -2.30 -12.60 -10.41
N ILE A 258 -2.29 -11.27 -10.36
CA ILE A 258 -2.45 -10.51 -9.11
C ILE A 258 -3.94 -10.51 -8.74
N LEU A 259 -4.37 -11.57 -8.04
CA LEU A 259 -5.79 -11.83 -7.81
C LEU A 259 -6.49 -10.77 -6.96
N GLY A 260 -5.77 -10.12 -6.03
CA GLY A 260 -6.29 -8.98 -5.28
C GLY A 260 -6.74 -7.83 -6.19
N LEU A 261 -5.90 -7.45 -7.17
CA LEU A 261 -6.27 -6.41 -8.14
C LEU A 261 -7.43 -6.82 -9.06
N GLN A 262 -7.51 -8.09 -9.44
CA GLN A 262 -8.66 -8.58 -10.21
C GLN A 262 -9.97 -8.39 -9.43
N LEU A 263 -9.96 -8.70 -8.14
CA LEU A 263 -11.09 -8.53 -7.25
C LEU A 263 -11.42 -7.05 -7.02
N ALA A 264 -10.42 -6.21 -6.81
CA ALA A 264 -10.58 -4.77 -6.60
C ALA A 264 -11.22 -4.07 -7.82
N VAL A 265 -10.80 -4.44 -9.04
CA VAL A 265 -11.41 -3.93 -10.29
C VAL A 265 -12.88 -4.35 -10.38
N LEU A 266 -13.20 -5.62 -10.13
CA LEU A 266 -14.60 -6.10 -10.15
C LEU A 266 -15.46 -5.39 -9.08
N GLY A 267 -14.91 -5.15 -7.89
CA GLY A 267 -15.58 -4.40 -6.82
C GLY A 267 -15.89 -2.96 -7.23
N ALA A 268 -14.94 -2.28 -7.90
CA ALA A 268 -15.16 -0.95 -8.44
C ALA A 268 -16.24 -0.93 -9.54
N GLU A 269 -16.19 -1.85 -10.50
CA GLU A 269 -17.20 -2.00 -11.56
C GLU A 269 -18.60 -2.23 -10.97
N GLN A 270 -18.71 -3.12 -9.99
CA GLN A 270 -19.96 -3.45 -9.30
C GLN A 270 -20.55 -2.23 -8.57
N ARG A 271 -19.70 -1.41 -7.95
CA ARG A 271 -20.13 -0.19 -7.25
C ARG A 271 -20.60 0.89 -8.20
N GLU A 272 -19.89 1.09 -9.31
CA GLU A 272 -20.18 2.17 -10.27
C GLU A 272 -21.38 1.89 -11.17
N SER A 273 -21.48 0.66 -11.66
CA SER A 273 -22.46 0.28 -12.69
C SER A 273 -23.53 -0.69 -12.21
N GLY A 274 -23.30 -1.38 -11.10
CA GLY A 274 -24.11 -2.53 -10.68
C GLY A 274 -23.81 -3.83 -11.44
N GLU A 275 -22.93 -3.77 -12.45
CA GLU A 275 -22.51 -4.89 -13.29
C GLU A 275 -21.01 -5.16 -13.12
N VAL A 276 -20.56 -6.36 -13.53
CA VAL A 276 -19.16 -6.79 -13.46
C VAL A 276 -18.71 -7.40 -14.78
N ASP A 277 -17.44 -7.26 -15.14
CA ASP A 277 -16.86 -7.92 -16.31
C ASP A 277 -16.92 -9.45 -16.15
N ALA A 278 -17.80 -10.09 -16.90
CA ALA A 278 -18.00 -11.53 -16.87
C ALA A 278 -16.73 -12.32 -17.23
N ALA A 279 -15.91 -11.83 -18.17
CA ALA A 279 -14.69 -12.51 -18.58
C ALA A 279 -13.63 -12.47 -17.48
N ARG A 280 -13.52 -11.33 -16.77
CA ARG A 280 -12.63 -11.19 -15.61
C ARG A 280 -13.08 -12.05 -14.44
N LEU A 281 -14.38 -12.12 -14.17
CA LEU A 281 -14.96 -13.00 -13.15
C LEU A 281 -14.70 -14.48 -13.47
N ASP A 282 -14.87 -14.89 -14.74
CA ASP A 282 -14.58 -16.26 -15.18
C ASP A 282 -13.08 -16.60 -15.07
N PHE A 283 -12.20 -15.64 -15.40
CA PHE A 283 -10.77 -15.77 -15.20
C PHE A 283 -10.42 -15.95 -13.71
N LEU A 284 -10.97 -15.12 -12.82
CA LEU A 284 -10.74 -15.23 -11.39
C LEU A 284 -11.24 -16.58 -10.84
N SER A 285 -12.40 -17.07 -11.30
CA SER A 285 -12.92 -18.40 -10.96
C SER A 285 -12.06 -19.56 -11.49
N HIS A 286 -11.44 -19.39 -12.65
CA HIS A 286 -10.45 -20.35 -13.13
C HIS A 286 -9.22 -20.37 -12.22
N CYS A 287 -8.70 -19.19 -11.85
CA CYS A 287 -7.55 -19.08 -10.96
C CYS A 287 -7.83 -19.65 -9.56
N ALA A 288 -8.97 -19.29 -8.96
CA ALA A 288 -9.43 -19.81 -7.68
C ALA A 288 -9.38 -21.35 -7.59
N ARG A 289 -9.78 -22.05 -8.67
CA ARG A 289 -9.83 -23.52 -8.72
C ARG A 289 -8.51 -24.17 -9.10
N ALA A 290 -7.73 -23.57 -10.00
CA ALA A 290 -6.48 -24.13 -10.48
C ALA A 290 -5.26 -23.76 -9.60
N GLY A 291 -5.42 -22.81 -8.67
CA GLY A 291 -4.35 -22.27 -7.83
C GLY A 291 -3.25 -21.42 -8.50
N PRO A 292 -3.40 -20.79 -9.69
CA PRO A 292 -2.31 -20.05 -10.33
C PRO A 292 -2.28 -18.56 -9.93
N GLY A 293 -2.61 -18.22 -8.68
CA GLY A 293 -2.36 -16.87 -8.16
C GLY A 293 -0.86 -16.58 -8.10
N ASP A 294 -0.47 -15.32 -8.25
CA ASP A 294 0.93 -14.94 -8.06
C ASP A 294 1.26 -14.92 -6.56
N TRP A 295 2.07 -15.87 -6.12
CA TRP A 295 2.46 -16.09 -4.72
C TRP A 295 3.17 -14.89 -4.06
N ARG A 296 3.62 -13.91 -4.86
CA ARG A 296 4.26 -12.69 -4.37
C ARG A 296 3.28 -11.73 -3.70
N TYR A 297 1.99 -11.88 -3.97
CA TYR A 297 0.94 -10.98 -3.46
C TYR A 297 -0.07 -11.78 -2.66
N SER A 298 -0.48 -11.22 -1.53
CA SER A 298 -1.61 -11.72 -0.75
C SER A 298 -2.91 -11.50 -1.51
N TYR A 299 -3.87 -12.40 -1.33
CA TYR A 299 -5.25 -12.22 -1.78
C TYR A 299 -6.21 -12.90 -0.79
N PRO A 300 -7.51 -12.57 -0.81
CA PRO A 300 -8.46 -13.17 0.12
C PRO A 300 -8.49 -14.69 0.02
N ARG A 301 -8.35 -15.39 1.15
CA ARG A 301 -8.45 -16.86 1.23
C ARG A 301 -9.80 -17.37 0.78
N ALA A 302 -10.84 -16.55 0.92
CA ALA A 302 -12.17 -16.83 0.41
C ALA A 302 -12.18 -17.13 -1.10
N LEU A 303 -11.15 -16.74 -1.86
CA LEU A 303 -11.00 -17.10 -3.27
C LEU A 303 -10.50 -18.54 -3.49
N LEU A 304 -9.85 -19.17 -2.52
CA LEU A 304 -9.25 -20.50 -2.70
C LEU A 304 -10.33 -21.57 -2.88
N GLY A 305 -10.41 -22.15 -4.08
CA GLY A 305 -11.41 -23.15 -4.43
C GLY A 305 -12.83 -22.60 -4.64
N ALA A 306 -13.01 -21.27 -4.61
CA ALA A 306 -14.32 -20.66 -4.72
C ALA A 306 -14.97 -20.89 -6.08
N SER A 307 -16.28 -21.11 -6.04
CA SER A 307 -17.16 -21.08 -7.21
C SER A 307 -17.29 -19.67 -7.76
N ARG A 308 -17.81 -19.57 -8.98
CA ARG A 308 -18.05 -18.28 -9.62
C ARG A 308 -19.07 -17.44 -8.84
N GLU A 309 -20.09 -18.08 -8.27
CA GLU A 309 -21.12 -17.46 -7.46
C GLU A 309 -20.57 -16.92 -6.14
N GLU A 310 -19.69 -17.67 -5.47
CA GLU A 310 -19.02 -17.22 -4.23
C GLU A 310 -18.09 -16.04 -4.50
N ILE A 311 -17.35 -16.05 -5.62
CA ILE A 311 -16.52 -14.91 -6.00
C ILE A 311 -17.38 -13.67 -6.28
N LEU A 312 -18.54 -13.83 -6.94
CA LEU A 312 -19.46 -12.71 -7.16
C LEU A 312 -20.02 -12.17 -5.83
N ALA A 313 -20.26 -13.02 -4.84
CA ALA A 313 -20.66 -12.58 -3.50
C ALA A 313 -19.54 -11.76 -2.84
N LEU A 314 -18.29 -12.24 -2.91
CA LEU A 314 -17.13 -11.51 -2.40
C LEU A 314 -16.92 -10.16 -3.12
N VAL A 315 -17.14 -10.09 -4.44
CA VAL A 315 -17.09 -8.81 -5.19
C VAL A 315 -18.09 -7.79 -4.64
N LYS A 316 -19.30 -8.24 -4.26
CA LYS A 316 -20.31 -7.36 -3.66
C LYS A 316 -19.91 -6.90 -2.27
N GLU A 317 -19.35 -7.78 -1.45
CA GLU A 317 -18.81 -7.42 -0.13
C GLU A 317 -17.74 -6.33 -0.27
N VAL A 318 -16.78 -6.50 -1.18
CA VAL A 318 -15.75 -5.49 -1.48
C VAL A 318 -16.35 -4.17 -2.00
N ALA A 319 -17.42 -4.24 -2.81
CA ALA A 319 -18.12 -3.04 -3.28
C ALA A 319 -18.80 -2.29 -2.13
N ASP A 320 -19.46 -3.02 -1.21
CA ASP A 320 -20.22 -2.48 -0.09
C ASP A 320 -19.32 -1.90 1.02
N GLU A 321 -18.19 -2.54 1.32
CA GLU A 321 -17.20 -2.04 2.29
C GLU A 321 -16.66 -0.65 1.88
N ASN A 322 -16.46 -0.45 0.58
CA ASN A 322 -15.95 0.79 0.02
C ASN A 322 -17.02 1.90 -0.12
N ASP A 323 -18.31 1.55 -0.20
CA ASP A 323 -19.37 2.57 -0.24
C ASP A 323 -19.54 3.24 1.14
N GLN A 324 -19.33 2.48 2.22
CA GLN A 324 -19.43 3.01 3.59
C GLN A 324 -18.38 4.10 3.88
N SER A 325 -17.19 4.00 3.29
CA SER A 325 -16.15 5.03 3.41
C SER A 325 -16.46 6.28 2.58
N ALA A 326 -17.14 6.13 1.44
CA ALA A 326 -17.50 7.25 0.54
C ALA A 326 -18.75 8.05 1.00
N THR A 327 -19.62 7.47 1.84
CA THR A 327 -20.91 8.09 2.21
C THR A 327 -20.84 9.41 2.99
N SER A 328 -19.66 9.92 3.37
CA SER A 328 -19.53 11.24 4.03
C SER A 328 -19.71 12.44 3.08
N ASP A 329 -19.59 12.28 1.76
CA ASP A 329 -19.49 13.41 0.82
C ASP A 329 -20.65 13.47 -0.20
N LYS A 330 -21.89 13.17 0.21
CA LYS A 330 -23.08 13.48 -0.62
C LYS A 330 -23.27 14.99 -0.77
N ILE A 331 -22.56 15.58 -1.73
CA ILE A 331 -22.79 16.93 -2.26
C ILE A 331 -24.26 16.99 -2.66
N LYS A 332 -25.04 17.81 -1.95
CA LYS A 332 -26.42 18.10 -2.30
C LYS A 332 -26.42 18.76 -3.67
N ARG A 333 -26.79 18.01 -4.71
CA ARG A 333 -27.05 18.55 -6.04
C ARG A 333 -28.11 19.64 -5.90
N SER A 334 -27.71 20.90 -6.10
CA SER A 334 -28.69 21.96 -6.28
C SER A 334 -29.21 21.85 -7.71
N ASP A 335 -30.45 21.40 -7.88
CA ASP A 335 -31.17 21.32 -9.17
C ASP A 335 -31.54 22.70 -9.74
N GLY A 336 -30.74 23.73 -9.47
CA GLY A 336 -30.90 25.03 -10.09
C GLY A 336 -30.12 25.06 -11.40
N GLU A 337 -30.82 25.05 -12.55
CA GLU A 337 -30.26 25.47 -13.84
C GLU A 337 -29.88 26.97 -13.75
N GLN A 338 -28.77 27.27 -13.06
CA GLN A 338 -28.15 28.58 -13.18
C GLN A 338 -27.42 28.61 -14.52
N GLN A 339 -27.77 29.59 -15.35
CA GLN A 339 -27.02 29.87 -16.57
C GLN A 339 -25.55 30.14 -16.21
N MET A 340 -24.66 29.28 -16.68
CA MET A 340 -23.19 29.39 -16.52
C MET A 340 -22.63 30.47 -17.44
N THR A 341 -23.03 31.72 -17.22
CA THR A 341 -22.50 32.87 -17.96
C THR A 341 -21.32 33.46 -17.19
N GLY A 342 -20.11 33.33 -17.73
CA GLY A 342 -18.90 33.88 -17.13
C GLY A 342 -17.64 33.23 -17.69
N ARG A 343 -16.51 33.89 -17.46
CA ARG A 343 -15.17 33.29 -17.62
C ARG A 343 -14.79 32.59 -16.33
N PHE A 344 -14.01 31.54 -16.48
CA PHE A 344 -13.59 30.68 -15.39
C PHE A 344 -12.07 30.74 -15.28
N THR A 345 -11.57 30.74 -14.04
CA THR A 345 -10.14 30.70 -13.75
C THR A 345 -9.86 29.52 -12.85
N GLN A 346 -8.74 28.84 -13.09
CA GLN A 346 -8.25 27.81 -12.16
C GLN A 346 -7.89 28.46 -10.83
N SER A 347 -8.12 27.75 -9.73
CA SER A 347 -7.58 28.12 -8.42
C SER A 347 -6.05 28.12 -8.49
N ASP A 348 -5.38 29.00 -7.77
CA ASP A 348 -3.91 28.96 -7.64
C ASP A 348 -3.44 27.93 -6.61
N ASP A 349 -4.36 27.32 -5.85
CA ASP A 349 -4.06 26.49 -4.68
C ASP A 349 -4.57 25.05 -4.86
N PHE A 350 -3.94 24.33 -5.78
CA PHE A 350 -4.20 22.92 -6.04
C PHE A 350 -2.90 22.12 -6.26
N ASP A 351 -2.98 20.83 -6.00
CA ASP A 351 -2.01 19.83 -6.45
C ASP A 351 -2.57 19.11 -7.68
N ALA A 352 -1.69 18.71 -8.61
CA ALA A 352 -2.06 17.94 -9.79
C ALA A 352 -1.07 16.79 -10.03
N GLU A 353 -1.59 15.61 -10.32
CA GLU A 353 -0.81 14.41 -10.65
C GLU A 353 -1.39 13.74 -11.89
N THR A 354 -0.54 13.36 -12.84
CA THR A 354 -0.97 12.56 -13.99
C THR A 354 -0.91 11.09 -13.64
N LEU A 355 -1.98 10.35 -13.90
CA LEU A 355 -2.09 8.92 -13.62
C LEU A 355 -2.57 8.21 -14.88
N GLY A 356 -1.63 7.63 -15.63
CA GLY A 356 -1.92 7.15 -16.98
C GLY A 356 -2.36 8.29 -17.90
N ASN A 357 -3.61 8.23 -18.39
CA ASN A 357 -4.21 9.29 -19.21
C ASN A 357 -5.08 10.26 -18.42
N ASP A 358 -5.32 9.97 -17.14
CA ASP A 358 -6.16 10.77 -16.27
C ASP A 358 -5.33 11.84 -15.54
N LEU A 359 -6.00 12.90 -15.11
CA LEU A 359 -5.44 13.96 -14.27
C LEU A 359 -6.14 13.95 -12.91
N VAL A 360 -5.41 13.68 -11.84
CA VAL A 360 -5.92 13.79 -10.48
C VAL A 360 -5.62 15.19 -9.97
N LEU A 361 -6.65 15.91 -9.54
CA LEU A 361 -6.56 17.26 -8.99
C LEU A 361 -6.98 17.24 -7.53
N MET A 362 -6.25 17.93 -6.66
CA MET A 362 -6.65 18.12 -5.26
C MET A 362 -6.64 19.60 -4.91
N ASN A 363 -7.76 20.11 -4.40
CA ASN A 363 -7.79 21.46 -3.83
C ASN A 363 -7.04 21.46 -2.49
N ASN A 364 -6.04 22.31 -2.31
CA ASN A 364 -5.19 22.28 -1.11
C ASN A 364 -5.90 22.78 0.15
N LYS A 365 -6.95 23.60 0.01
CA LYS A 365 -7.75 24.12 1.12
C LYS A 365 -8.83 23.15 1.56
N THR A 366 -9.62 22.65 0.62
CA THR A 366 -10.77 21.77 0.91
C THR A 366 -10.35 20.30 1.00
N ARG A 367 -9.19 19.95 0.43
CA ARG A 367 -8.69 18.59 0.25
C ARG A 367 -9.62 17.71 -0.60
N GLU A 368 -10.57 18.30 -1.31
CA GLU A 368 -11.39 17.58 -2.28
C GLU A 368 -10.53 17.16 -3.48
N VAL A 369 -10.75 15.92 -3.94
CA VAL A 369 -10.02 15.33 -5.05
C VAL A 369 -10.97 15.03 -6.19
N LEU A 370 -10.60 15.42 -7.41
CA LEU A 370 -11.29 15.06 -8.64
C LEU A 370 -10.33 14.33 -9.57
N THR A 371 -10.78 13.21 -10.13
CA THR A 371 -10.08 12.52 -11.23
C THR A 371 -10.73 12.91 -12.54
N LEU A 372 -9.96 13.55 -13.42
CA LEU A 372 -10.40 13.97 -14.73
C LEU A 372 -9.92 12.98 -15.77
N ASN A 373 -10.87 12.37 -16.49
CA ASN A 373 -10.57 11.61 -17.69
C ASN A 373 -10.00 12.55 -18.80
N PRO A 374 -9.52 12.02 -19.95
CA PRO A 374 -8.91 12.84 -20.99
C PRO A 374 -9.80 13.99 -21.50
N THR A 375 -11.10 13.77 -21.61
CA THR A 375 -12.06 14.80 -22.06
C THR A 375 -12.22 15.90 -21.01
N ALA A 376 -12.41 15.55 -19.75
CA ALA A 376 -12.54 16.50 -18.66
C ALA A 376 -11.22 17.26 -18.40
N ARG A 377 -10.07 16.60 -18.59
CA ARG A 377 -8.75 17.23 -18.57
C ARG A 377 -8.62 18.28 -19.68
N ALA A 378 -9.09 18.01 -20.89
CA ALA A 378 -9.06 19.02 -21.94
C ALA A 378 -9.94 20.25 -21.62
N VAL A 379 -11.07 20.05 -20.91
CA VAL A 379 -11.84 21.19 -20.35
C VAL A 379 -10.98 21.95 -19.34
N TRP A 380 -10.34 21.26 -18.40
CA TRP A 380 -9.45 21.86 -17.40
C TRP A 380 -8.31 22.67 -18.05
N ASP A 381 -7.60 22.11 -19.02
CA ASP A 381 -6.47 22.77 -19.70
C ASP A 381 -6.92 24.07 -20.42
N LEU A 382 -8.14 24.09 -20.99
CA LEU A 382 -8.70 25.30 -21.60
C LEU A 382 -9.01 26.40 -20.57
N LEU A 383 -9.20 26.07 -19.29
CA LEU A 383 -9.44 27.04 -18.23
C LEU A 383 -8.18 27.83 -17.84
N GLU A 384 -6.98 27.33 -18.16
CA GLU A 384 -5.73 28.09 -18.00
C GLU A 384 -5.75 29.39 -18.83
N GLY A 385 -6.43 29.37 -19.99
CA GLY A 385 -6.60 30.54 -20.84
C GLY A 385 -7.71 31.51 -20.39
N GLY A 386 -8.42 31.22 -19.29
CA GLY A 386 -9.55 32.03 -18.82
C GLY A 386 -10.78 31.97 -19.75
N LEU A 387 -10.99 30.84 -20.42
CA LEU A 387 -12.08 30.68 -21.38
C LEU A 387 -13.45 30.59 -20.66
N SER A 388 -14.47 31.11 -21.33
CA SER A 388 -15.87 30.92 -20.96
C SER A 388 -16.39 29.56 -21.40
N ARG A 389 -17.52 29.15 -20.82
CA ARG A 389 -18.21 27.90 -21.18
C ARG A 389 -18.49 27.78 -22.68
N ASP A 390 -18.89 28.87 -23.32
CA ASP A 390 -19.24 28.86 -24.75
C ASP A 390 -17.99 28.77 -25.64
N GLU A 391 -16.89 29.44 -25.26
CA GLU A 391 -15.59 29.32 -25.94
C GLU A 391 -15.04 27.88 -25.84
N ILE A 392 -15.19 27.22 -24.69
CA ILE A 392 -14.84 25.80 -24.52
C ILE A 392 -15.71 24.92 -25.41
N GLY A 393 -17.03 25.16 -25.43
CA GLY A 393 -17.96 24.43 -26.30
C GLY A 393 -17.63 24.55 -27.79
N GLU A 394 -17.24 25.75 -28.23
CA GLU A 394 -16.79 25.99 -29.60
C GLU A 394 -15.49 25.23 -29.92
N ALA A 395 -14.49 25.28 -29.03
CA ALA A 395 -13.23 24.57 -29.21
C ALA A 395 -13.43 23.04 -29.34
N PHE A 396 -14.27 22.45 -28.48
CA PHE A 396 -14.61 21.03 -28.57
C PHE A 396 -15.44 20.70 -29.82
N GLY A 397 -16.39 21.56 -30.21
CA GLY A 397 -17.18 21.36 -31.42
C GLY A 397 -16.32 21.37 -32.70
N GLN A 398 -15.23 22.14 -32.72
CA GLN A 398 -14.27 22.13 -33.82
C GLN A 398 -13.38 20.87 -33.80
N ALA A 399 -12.96 20.41 -32.61
CA ALA A 399 -12.13 19.22 -32.46
C ALA A 399 -12.90 17.91 -32.72
N PHE A 400 -14.20 17.89 -32.40
CA PHE A 400 -15.06 16.71 -32.47
C PHE A 400 -16.39 17.03 -33.18
N PRO A 401 -16.37 17.30 -34.50
CA PRO A 401 -17.55 17.76 -35.25
C PRO A 401 -18.67 16.72 -35.33
N ASP A 402 -18.37 15.45 -35.05
CA ASP A 402 -19.33 14.35 -35.09
C ASP A 402 -20.13 14.17 -33.78
N ILE A 403 -19.77 14.90 -32.70
CA ILE A 403 -20.48 14.82 -31.42
C ILE A 403 -21.62 15.85 -31.39
N ASP A 404 -22.80 15.42 -30.95
CA ASP A 404 -23.95 16.31 -30.78
C ASP A 404 -23.64 17.44 -29.79
N SER A 405 -23.81 18.68 -30.23
CA SER A 405 -23.44 19.87 -29.47
C SER A 405 -24.25 20.06 -28.18
N VAL A 406 -25.47 19.51 -28.11
CA VAL A 406 -26.29 19.53 -26.90
C VAL A 406 -25.75 18.55 -25.87
N ILE A 407 -25.32 17.35 -26.30
CA ILE A 407 -24.68 16.37 -25.43
C ILE A 407 -23.35 16.93 -24.90
N LEU A 408 -22.48 17.40 -25.80
CA LEU A 408 -21.20 18.00 -25.45
C LEU A 408 -21.37 19.17 -24.47
N GLY A 409 -22.35 20.03 -24.73
CA GLY A 409 -22.66 21.17 -23.87
C GLY A 409 -23.12 20.78 -22.47
N LYS A 410 -23.81 19.64 -22.31
CA LYS A 410 -24.21 19.10 -21.00
C LYS A 410 -23.02 18.51 -20.25
N ASP A 411 -22.14 17.82 -20.95
CA ASP A 411 -20.95 17.21 -20.34
C ASP A 411 -19.96 18.30 -19.87
N ILE A 412 -19.71 19.34 -20.68
CA ILE A 412 -18.91 20.50 -20.27
C ILE A 412 -19.51 21.16 -19.04
N ASN A 413 -20.82 21.40 -19.01
CA ASN A 413 -21.48 22.02 -17.85
C ASN A 413 -21.30 21.17 -16.60
N ARG A 414 -21.51 19.86 -16.71
CA ARG A 414 -21.30 18.93 -15.59
C ARG A 414 -19.87 19.00 -15.07
N THR A 415 -18.87 18.98 -15.96
CA THR A 415 -17.46 19.10 -15.57
C THR A 415 -17.18 20.42 -14.84
N LEU A 416 -17.64 21.55 -15.37
CA LEU A 416 -17.47 22.86 -14.74
C LEU A 416 -18.17 22.95 -13.38
N ASP A 417 -19.37 22.36 -13.24
CA ASP A 417 -20.12 22.34 -11.98
C ASP A 417 -19.36 21.56 -10.91
N HIS A 418 -18.76 20.41 -11.25
CA HIS A 418 -17.93 19.64 -10.33
C HIS A 418 -16.67 20.40 -9.93
N LEU A 419 -15.96 20.99 -10.91
CA LEU A 419 -14.77 21.80 -10.63
C LEU A 419 -15.06 22.99 -9.72
N LEU A 420 -16.20 23.68 -9.93
CA LEU A 420 -16.67 24.77 -9.08
C LEU A 420 -17.04 24.29 -7.68
N ALA A 421 -17.81 23.21 -7.58
CA ALA A 421 -18.24 22.65 -6.30
C ALA A 421 -17.04 22.26 -5.43
N SER A 422 -15.97 21.75 -6.06
CA SER A 422 -14.71 21.41 -5.39
C SER A 422 -13.76 22.59 -5.18
N GLY A 423 -14.17 23.80 -5.58
CA GLY A 423 -13.37 25.02 -5.46
C GLY A 423 -12.07 25.00 -6.28
N LEU A 424 -11.96 24.11 -7.28
CA LEU A 424 -10.80 24.01 -8.15
C LEU A 424 -10.78 25.09 -9.23
N ILE A 425 -11.94 25.70 -9.50
CA ILE A 425 -12.08 26.87 -10.38
C ILE A 425 -12.97 27.92 -9.72
N SER A 426 -12.88 29.17 -10.17
CA SER A 426 -13.74 30.28 -9.77
C SER A 426 -14.33 31.00 -10.98
N ARG A 427 -15.45 31.70 -10.80
CA ARG A 427 -16.07 32.55 -11.84
C ARG A 427 -15.57 33.98 -11.70
N ASP A 428 -15.26 34.63 -12.82
CA ASP A 428 -14.97 36.06 -12.86
C ASP A 428 -16.16 36.85 -12.28
N GLY A 429 -15.94 37.53 -11.15
CA GLY A 429 -16.95 38.29 -10.42
C GLY A 429 -17.35 37.73 -9.05
N ASP A 430 -16.97 36.48 -8.73
CA ASP A 430 -17.19 35.88 -7.40
C ASP A 430 -16.06 36.18 -6.40
N ALA A 431 -14.98 36.85 -6.84
CA ALA A 431 -13.91 37.34 -5.96
C ALA A 431 -14.37 38.60 -5.21
N ALA A 432 -14.92 38.41 -4.01
CA ALA A 432 -15.26 39.46 -3.03
C ALA A 432 -14.37 39.39 -1.79
#